data_AF-A0A1Y4ENM4-F1
#
_entry.id   AF-A0A1Y4ENM4-F1
#
_cell.length_a   1.000
_cell.length_b   1.000
_cell.length_c   1.000
_cell.angle_alpha   90.00
_cell.angle_beta   90.00
_cell.angle_gamma   90.00
#
_symmetry.space_group_name_H-M   'P 1'
#
loop_
_entity.id
_entity.type
_entity.pdbx_description
1 polymer ?
#
loop_
_entity_poly.entity_id
_entity_poly.type
_entity_poly.pdbx_seq_one_letter_code
_entity_poly.pdbx_strand_id
1 'polypeptide(L)' 'MRVTYNPEAPSPLIVNEIKYYMALSILKKMLADGVITSDNYKKATVAIAERYRVLRYDI' A
#
# COMPACT_ATOMS: atom_id res chain seq x y z
N MET A 1 11.60 -10.29 -2.28
CA MET A 1 11.35 -10.20 -3.73
C MET A 1 12.66 -9.91 -4.44
N ARG A 2 13.06 -10.68 -5.47
CA ARG A 2 14.24 -10.36 -6.30
C ARG A 2 13.74 -9.69 -7.58
N VAL A 3 13.97 -8.38 -7.71
CA VAL A 3 13.69 -7.60 -8.91
C VAL A 3 14.99 -6.91 -9.32
N THR A 4 15.29 -6.96 -10.61
CA THR A 4 16.40 -6.19 -11.17
C THR A 4 16.10 -4.71 -10.99
N TYR A 5 16.90 -4.04 -10.18
CA TYR A 5 16.76 -2.61 -9.92
C TYR A 5 17.20 -1.81 -11.15
N ASN A 6 16.27 -1.07 -11.75
CA ASN A 6 16.55 -0.07 -12.78
C ASN A 6 15.79 1.22 -12.42
N PRO A 7 16.47 2.30 -12.02
CA PRO A 7 15.81 3.55 -11.63
C PRO A 7 15.19 4.31 -12.82
N GLU A 8 15.70 4.15 -14.03
CA GLU A 8 15.17 4.84 -15.23
C GLU A 8 13.90 4.17 -15.76
N ALA A 9 13.76 2.86 -15.55
CA ALA A 9 12.59 2.08 -15.92
C ALA A 9 12.26 1.08 -14.81
N PRO A 10 11.62 1.55 -13.71
CA PRO A 10 11.24 0.67 -12.61
C PRO A 10 10.22 -0.35 -13.10
N SER A 11 10.33 -1.59 -12.59
CA SER A 11 9.37 -2.62 -12.94
C SER A 11 7.96 -2.23 -12.48
N PRO A 12 6.90 -2.64 -13.19
CA PRO A 12 5.52 -2.36 -12.78
C PRO A 12 5.21 -2.82 -11.34
N LEU A 13 5.88 -3.88 -10.89
CA LEU A 13 5.75 -4.40 -9.54
C LEU A 13 6.26 -3.39 -8.50
N ILE A 14 7.44 -2.79 -8.71
CA ILE A 14 7.98 -1.75 -7.82
C ILE A 14 7.08 -0.50 -7.82
N VAL A 15 6.57 -0.11 -8.98
CA VAL A 15 5.64 1.02 -9.08
C VAL A 15 4.36 0.76 -8.27
N ASN A 16 3.84 -0.48 -8.31
CA ASN A 16 2.67 -0.87 -7.54
C ASN A 16 2.95 -0.88 -6.03
N GLU A 17 4.11 -1.36 -5.58
CA GLU A 17 4.53 -1.32 -4.18
C GLU A 17 4.60 0.11 -3.65
N ILE A 18 5.18 1.04 -4.43
CA ILE A 18 5.26 2.46 -4.07
C ILE A 18 3.85 3.06 -3.95
N LYS A 19 2.97 2.80 -4.92
CA LYS A 19 1.57 3.29 -4.89
C LYS A 19 0.79 2.73 -3.71
N TYR A 20 0.96 1.44 -3.40
CA TYR A 20 0.36 0.81 -2.24
C TYR A 20 0.83 1.46 -0.94
N TYR A 21 2.15 1.63 -0.78
CA TYR A 21 2.71 2.22 0.43
C TYR A 21 2.24 3.66 0.65
N MET A 22 2.20 4.47 -0.42
CA MET A 22 1.64 5.83 -0.35
C MET A 22 0.17 5.81 0.10
N ALA A 23 -0.67 4.96 -0.47
CA ALA A 23 -2.07 4.84 -0.07
C ALA A 23 -2.22 4.38 1.39
N LEU A 24 -1.42 3.39 1.81
CA LEU A 24 -1.43 2.88 3.17
C LEU A 24 -1.00 3.94 4.20
N SER A 25 -0.02 4.79 3.86
CA SER A 25 0.44 5.88 4.74
C SER A 25 -0.68 6.90 5.01
N ILE A 26 -1.49 7.22 3.99
CA ILE A 26 -2.65 8.09 4.13
C ILE A 26 -3.71 7.42 5.01
N LEU A 27 -4.00 6.13 4.81
CA LEU A 27 -4.93 5.38 5.65
C LEU A 27 -4.47 5.34 7.12
N LYS A 28 -3.18 5.15 7.39
CA LYS A 28 -2.62 5.18 8.75
C LYS A 28 -2.82 6.56 9.40
N LYS A 29 -2.60 7.64 8.65
CA LYS A 29 -2.85 9.00 9.13
C LYS A 29 -4.33 9.23 9.43
N MET A 30 -5.23 8.85 8.52
CA MET A 30 -6.68 8.98 8.72
C MET A 30 -7.17 8.20 9.95
N LEU A 31 -6.58 7.03 10.23
CA LEU A 31 -6.87 6.26 11.44
C LEU A 31 -6.37 6.99 12.69
N ALA A 32 -5.14 7.50 12.68
CA ALA A 32 -4.56 8.25 13.79
C ALA A 32 -5.34 9.53 14.11
N ASP A 33 -5.81 10.22 13.07
CA ASP A 33 -6.63 11.44 13.17
C ASP A 33 -8.10 11.12 13.53
N GLY A 34 -8.48 9.85 13.67
CA GLY A 34 -9.84 9.42 14.01
C GLY A 34 -10.88 9.60 12.90
N VAL A 35 -10.44 9.90 11.67
CA VAL A 35 -11.32 10.09 10.50
C VAL A 35 -11.98 8.78 10.07
N ILE A 36 -11.29 7.65 10.27
CA ILE A 36 -11.81 6.31 9.96
C ILE A 36 -11.69 5.39 11.17
N THR A 37 -12.57 4.38 11.24
CA THR A 37 -12.52 3.34 12.25
C THR A 37 -11.43 2.30 11.93
N SER A 38 -11.03 1.52 12.94
CA SER A 38 -10.10 0.39 12.75
C SER A 38 -10.64 -0.67 11.77
N ASP A 39 -11.96 -0.90 11.75
CA ASP A 39 -12.60 -1.83 10.80
C ASP A 39 -12.50 -1.31 9.36
N ASN A 40 -12.81 -0.04 9.14
CA ASN A 40 -12.65 0.61 7.83
C ASN A 40 -11.19 0.58 7.37
N TYR A 41 -10.24 0.84 8.27
CA TYR A 41 -8.81 0.74 7.99
C TYR A 41 -8.40 -0.67 7.53
N LYS A 42 -8.86 -1.72 8.23
CA LYS A 42 -8.56 -3.12 7.87
C LYS A 42 -9.11 -3.48 6.49
N LYS A 43 -10.37 -3.15 6.21
CA LYS A 43 -11.01 -3.40 4.92
C LYS A 43 -10.34 -2.63 3.79
N ALA A 44 -10.06 -1.34 3.99
CA ALA A 44 -9.38 -0.51 3.01
C ALA A 44 -7.98 -1.05 2.70
N THR A 45 -7.22 -1.47 3.73
CA THR A 45 -5.88 -2.06 3.58
C THR A 45 -5.90 -3.33 2.72
N VAL A 46 -6.92 -4.20 2.86
CA VAL A 46 -7.11 -5.37 1.98
C VAL A 46 -7.35 -4.90 0.54
N ALA A 47 -8.34 -4.03 0.35
CA ALA A 47 -8.76 -3.60 -0.97
C ALA A 47 -7.64 -2.91 -1.77
N ILE A 48 -6.80 -2.10 -1.11
CA ILE A 48 -5.66 -1.45 -1.79
C ILE A 48 -4.55 -2.45 -2.13
N ALA A 49 -4.31 -3.47 -1.31
CA ALA A 49 -3.32 -4.51 -1.60
C ALA A 49 -3.74 -5.32 -2.84
N GLU A 50 -5.02 -5.71 -2.89
CA GLU A 50 -5.61 -6.41 -4.04
C GLU A 50 -5.58 -5.55 -5.30
N ARG A 51 -5.95 -4.27 -5.20
CA ARG A 51 -5.94 -3.32 -6.32
C ARG A 51 -4.55 -3.19 -6.95
N TYR A 52 -3.50 -3.10 -6.13
CA TYR A 52 -2.13 -2.98 -6.61
C TYR A 52 -1.44 -4.33 -6.84
N ARG A 53 -2.12 -5.45 -6.55
CA ARG A 53 -1.58 -6.82 -6.65
C ARG A 53 -0.29 -7.01 -5.87
N VAL A 54 -0.24 -6.46 -4.66
CA VAL A 54 0.90 -6.56 -3.74
C VAL A 54 0.53 -7.42 -2.53
N LEU A 55 1.54 -7.99 -1.88
CA LEU A 55 1.32 -8.69 -0.62
C LEU A 55 0.96 -7.67 0.46
N ARG A 56 0.03 -8.04 1.34
CA ARG A 56 -0.27 -7.21 2.51
C ARG A 56 0.95 -7.19 3.41
N TYR A 57 1.37 -6.00 3.78
CA TYR A 57 2.33 -5.85 4.85
C TYR A 57 1.58 -5.88 6.18
N ASP A 58 1.96 -6.79 7.08
CA ASP A 58 1.61 -6.67 8.50
C ASP A 58 2.50 -5.57 9.08
N ILE A 59 2.03 -4.32 9.05
CA ILE A 59 2.74 -3.13 9.60
C ILE A 59 2.01 -2.55 10.80
#